data_AF-A0A6P0BHQ0-F1
#
_entry.id   AF-A0A6P0BHQ0-F1
#
_cell.length_a   1.000
_cell.length_b   1.000
_cell.length_c   1.000
_cell.angle_alpha   90.00
_cell.angle_beta   90.00
_cell.angle_gamma   90.00
#
_symmetry.space_group_name_H-M   'P 1'
#
loop_
_entity.id
_entity.type
_entity.pdbx_description
1 polymer ?
#
loop_
_entity_poly.entity_id
_entity_poly.type
_entity_poly.pdbx_seq_one_letter_code
_entity_poly.pdbx_strand_id
1 'polypeptide(L)' 'MTDFSAGAGIGDVLNISNDLFADFASVLAAASQVGADTVITHDANTSITLKNVVLTSLH' A
#
# COMPACT_ATOMS: atom_id res chain seq x y z
N MET A 1 4.10 6.93 8.03
CA MET A 1 5.28 6.77 7.14
C MET A 1 5.25 7.93 6.16
N THR A 2 6.27 8.77 6.11
CA THR A 2 6.30 9.98 5.26
C THR A 2 7.21 9.86 4.05
N ASP A 3 8.17 8.93 4.07
CA ASP A 3 9.20 8.80 3.03
C ASP A 3 9.07 7.50 2.24
N PHE A 4 7.88 6.88 2.21
CA PHE A 4 7.67 5.66 1.43
C PHE A 4 7.66 6.01 -0.06
N SER A 5 8.60 5.46 -0.82
CA SER A 5 8.70 5.66 -2.27
C SER A 5 8.31 4.38 -2.99
N ALA A 6 7.23 4.39 -3.78
CA ALA A 6 6.84 3.25 -4.61
C ALA A 6 7.39 3.37 -6.03
N GLY A 7 7.92 2.28 -6.58
CA GLY A 7 8.35 2.23 -7.99
C GLY A 7 9.40 1.16 -8.29
N ALA A 8 9.48 0.75 -9.57
CA ALA A 8 10.42 -0.25 -10.04
C ALA A 8 11.88 0.21 -9.89
N GLY A 9 12.65 -0.51 -9.07
CA GLY A 9 14.12 -0.42 -9.03
C GLY A 9 14.73 0.35 -7.86
N ILE A 10 14.00 1.27 -7.18
CA ILE A 10 14.52 2.07 -6.04
C ILE A 10 13.37 2.42 -5.04
N GLY A 11 12.38 1.54 -4.89
CA GLY A 11 11.24 1.77 -3.99
C GLY A 11 11.33 1.02 -2.66
N ASP A 12 10.67 1.52 -1.63
CA ASP A 12 10.43 0.81 -0.38
C ASP A 12 9.52 -0.40 -0.64
N VAL A 13 9.85 -1.53 0.00
CA VAL A 13 9.06 -2.76 -0.12
C VAL A 13 8.17 -2.92 1.09
N LEU A 14 6.86 -2.84 0.88
CA LEU A 14 5.88 -3.20 1.90
C LEU A 14 5.64 -4.70 1.87
N ASN A 15 6.34 -5.42 2.76
CA ASN A 15 6.09 -6.85 2.95
C ASN A 15 4.94 -7.04 3.93
N ILE A 16 3.82 -7.57 3.45
CA ILE A 16 2.66 -7.87 4.26
C ILE A 16 2.58 -9.39 4.42
N SER A 17 2.43 -9.86 5.66
CA SER A 17 2.26 -11.28 5.93
C SER A 17 1.06 -11.84 5.18
N ASN A 18 1.21 -13.09 4.76
CA ASN A 18 0.20 -13.88 4.04
C ASN A 18 -1.08 -14.10 4.87
N ASP A 19 -1.01 -13.93 6.20
CA ASP A 19 -2.16 -13.91 7.10
C ASP A 19 -3.09 -12.71 6.87
N LEU A 20 -2.57 -11.56 6.40
CA LEU A 20 -3.41 -10.38 6.10
C LEU A 20 -3.91 -10.39 4.66
N PHE A 21 -3.03 -10.66 3.70
CA PHE A 21 -3.40 -10.68 2.28
C PHE A 21 -2.85 -11.93 1.61
N ALA A 22 -3.71 -12.60 0.84
CA ALA A 22 -3.33 -13.80 0.10
C ALA A 22 -2.26 -13.52 -0.97
N ASP A 23 -2.33 -12.36 -1.60
CA ASP A 23 -1.44 -11.94 -2.67
C ASP A 23 -1.43 -10.41 -2.84
N PHE A 24 -0.52 -9.92 -3.70
CA PHE A 24 -0.44 -8.51 -4.05
C PHE A 24 -1.73 -7.96 -4.68
N ALA A 25 -2.48 -8.78 -5.42
CA ALA A 25 -3.75 -8.35 -6.00
C ALA A 25 -4.79 -8.04 -4.93
N SER A 26 -4.81 -8.81 -3.84
CA SER A 26 -5.65 -8.59 -2.66
C SER A 26 -5.26 -7.31 -1.93
N VAL A 27 -3.96 -7.04 -1.81
CA VAL A 27 -3.43 -5.76 -1.28
C VAL A 27 -3.91 -4.59 -2.14
N LEU A 28 -3.78 -4.71 -3.47
CA LEU A 28 -4.16 -3.66 -4.41
C LEU A 28 -5.68 -3.41 -4.42
N ALA A 29 -6.49 -4.46 -4.25
CA ALA A 29 -7.93 -4.36 -4.12
C ALA A 29 -8.37 -3.68 -2.80
N ALA A 30 -7.60 -3.86 -1.74
CA ALA A 30 -7.79 -3.21 -0.44
C ALA A 30 -7.18 -1.80 -0.36
N ALA A 31 -6.36 -1.44 -1.35
CA ALA A 31 -5.72 -0.15 -1.46
C ALA A 31 -6.65 0.85 -2.17
N SER A 32 -6.78 2.04 -1.59
CA SER A 32 -7.61 3.12 -2.11
C SER A 32 -6.85 4.43 -2.10
N GLN A 33 -6.99 5.20 -3.17
CA GLN A 33 -6.37 6.52 -3.28
C GLN A 33 -7.21 7.55 -2.52
N VAL A 34 -6.60 8.23 -1.55
CA VAL A 34 -7.20 9.33 -0.80
C VAL A 34 -6.37 10.59 -1.06
N GLY A 35 -6.77 11.35 -2.07
CA GLY A 35 -6.00 12.52 -2.52
C GLY A 35 -4.64 12.11 -3.08
N ALA A 36 -3.56 12.55 -2.44
CA ALA A 36 -2.18 12.18 -2.81
C ALA A 36 -1.66 10.93 -2.06
N ASP A 37 -2.47 10.36 -1.17
CA ASP A 37 -2.07 9.23 -0.33
C ASP A 37 -2.73 7.92 -0.80
N THR A 38 -2.05 6.80 -0.58
CA THR A 38 -2.63 5.46 -0.75
C THR A 38 -2.94 4.86 0.61
N VAL A 39 -4.19 4.45 0.84
CA VAL A 39 -4.65 3.84 2.09
C VAL A 39 -4.99 2.38 1.81
N ILE A 40 -4.27 1.47 2.44
CA ILE A 40 -4.51 0.02 2.39
C ILE A 40 -5.26 -0.36 3.65
N THR A 41 -6.52 -0.77 3.52
CA THR A 41 -7.36 -1.13 4.67
C THR A 41 -7.56 -2.64 4.69
N HIS A 42 -7.05 -3.30 5.73
CA HIS A 42 -7.25 -4.74 5.92
C HIS A 42 -8.53 -5.02 6.73
N ASP A 43 -8.70 -4.33 7.86
CA ASP A 43 -9.86 -4.46 8.73
C ASP A 43 -10.19 -3.11 9.41
N ALA A 44 -11.19 -3.06 10.29
CA ALA A 44 -11.62 -1.83 10.95
C ALA A 44 -10.55 -1.20 11.87
N ASN A 45 -9.56 -1.98 12.30
CA ASN A 45 -8.49 -1.60 13.22
C ASN A 45 -7.12 -1.52 12.54
N THR A 46 -6.96 -2.14 11.37
CA THR A 46 -5.70 -2.28 10.65
C THR A 46 -5.80 -1.60 9.29
N SER A 47 -5.19 -0.41 9.21
CA SER A 47 -4.98 0.29 7.93
C SER A 47 -3.57 0.84 7.86
N ILE A 48 -3.01 0.85 6.66
CA ILE A 48 -1.69 1.39 6.33
C ILE A 48 -1.92 2.57 5.41
N THR A 49 -1.48 3.76 5.83
CA THR A 49 -1.52 4.95 4.99
C THR A 49 -0.12 5.28 4.48
N LEU A 50 0.06 5.21 3.18
CA LEU A 50 1.24 5.62 2.44
C LEU A 50 1.06 7.08 2.03
N LYS A 51 1.80 7.98 2.69
CA LYS A 51 1.68 9.42 2.44
C LYS A 51 2.41 9.81 1.16
N ASN A 52 1.75 10.62 0.32
CA ASN A 52 2.28 11.11 -0.94
C ASN A 52 2.69 9.98 -1.92
N VAL A 53 1.96 8.87 -1.88
CA VAL A 53 2.15 7.71 -2.76
C VAL A 53 0.89 7.52 -3.58
N VAL A 54 1.08 7.46 -4.91
CA VAL A 54 -0.01 7.19 -5.84
C VAL A 54 -0.13 5.68 -6.02
N LEU A 55 -1.36 5.16 -5.93
CA LEU A 55 -1.66 3.74 -6.07
C LEU A 55 -1.10 3.13 -7.36
N THR A 56 -1.16 3.89 -8.47
CA THR A 56 -0.65 3.48 -9.77
C THR A 56 0.87 3.35 -9.84
N SER A 57 1.60 3.86 -8.83
CA SER A 57 3.04 3.71 -8.71
C SER A 57 3.45 2.42 -7.98
N LEU A 58 2.49 1.69 -7.39
CA LEU A 58 2.72 0.35 -6.85
C LEU A 58 2.85 -0.64 -8.03
N HIS A 59 3.97 -1.36 -8.10
CA HIS A 59 4.31 -2.30 -9.16
C HIS A 59 4.77 -3.64 -8.61
#